data_AF-A0A8R7P5P2-F1
#
_entry.id   AF-A0A8R7P5P2-F1
#
_cell.length_a   1.000
_cell.length_b   1.000
_cell.length_c   1.000
_cell.angle_alpha   90.00
_cell.angle_beta   90.00
_cell.angle_gamma   90.00
#
_symmetry.space_group_name_H-M   'P 1'
#
loop_
_entity.id
_entity.type
_entity.pdbx_description
1 polymer ?
#
loop_
_entity_poly.entity_id
_entity_poly.type
_entity_poly.pdbx_seq_one_letter_code
_entity_poly.pdbx_strand_id
1 'polypeptide(L)'
;MGNYLSCTLAKTPGGKGARVILPDGAVRRVSLPATAAELMMDAPGHFVAETRHARVGTRLEALHADEDLEMGVVYATFPMNRIGTKLAAADMARLAAAATREARRSAKVSSVGAAAATAAAPEPAVTFVPAAEEAPSPRARLDEMVDDAVAAEIDVLKHRLSSARSRRPNLETIHEENHLLCRR
;
A
#
# COMPACT_ATOMS: atom_id res chain seq x y z
N MET A 1 23.01 22.01 20.27
CA MET A 1 23.40 20.72 19.67
C MET A 1 22.14 20.07 19.08
N GLY A 2 22.03 20.06 17.74
CA GLY A 2 21.15 19.22 16.91
C GLY A 2 19.65 19.11 17.21
N ASN A 3 18.84 20.04 16.67
CA ASN A 3 17.42 19.74 16.41
C ASN A 3 17.34 18.93 15.11
N TYR A 4 17.03 17.63 15.22
CA TYR A 4 16.66 16.81 14.06
C TYR A 4 15.28 17.25 13.58
N LEU A 5 15.25 18.25 12.70
CA LEU A 5 14.07 18.56 11.89
C LEU A 5 13.78 17.32 11.05
N SER A 6 12.87 16.50 11.55
CA SER A 6 12.31 15.37 10.83
C SER A 6 11.59 15.94 9.61
N CYS A 7 12.16 15.73 8.43
CA CYS A 7 11.50 16.01 7.16
C CYS A 7 10.27 15.09 7.06
N THR A 8 9.12 15.59 7.50
CA THR A 8 7.82 15.07 7.06
C THR A 8 7.63 15.51 5.61
N LEU A 9 8.37 14.86 4.70
CA LEU A 9 8.27 15.13 3.27
C LEU A 9 6.84 14.78 2.84
N ALA A 10 6.04 15.81 2.59
CA ALA A 10 4.68 15.68 2.10
C ALA A 10 4.67 14.73 0.89
N LYS A 11 4.04 13.56 1.08
CA LYS A 11 3.89 12.51 0.08
C LYS A 11 3.03 13.06 -1.06
N THR A 12 3.66 13.66 -2.06
CA THR A 12 3.00 13.97 -3.33
C THR A 12 2.65 12.66 -4.03
N PRO A 13 1.35 12.39 -4.29
CA PRO A 13 0.94 11.22 -5.04
C PRO A 13 1.38 11.44 -6.49
N GLY A 14 2.44 10.75 -6.91
CA GLY A 14 2.91 10.80 -8.30
C GLY A 14 4.32 11.33 -8.50
N GLY A 15 5.09 11.58 -7.44
CA GLY A 15 6.49 11.89 -7.69
C GLY A 15 7.23 10.68 -8.27
N LYS A 16 8.23 11.02 -9.06
CA LYS A 16 9.12 10.13 -9.80
C LYS A 16 10.10 9.44 -8.83
N GLY A 17 10.20 8.12 -8.85
CA GLY A 17 11.09 7.34 -7.98
C GLY A 17 10.79 5.84 -8.01
N ALA A 18 11.61 5.04 -7.36
CA ALA A 18 11.37 3.61 -7.21
C ALA A 18 10.30 3.33 -6.15
N ARG A 19 9.63 2.17 -6.24
CA ARG A 19 8.65 1.72 -5.24
C ARG A 19 9.11 0.39 -4.65
N VAL A 20 8.88 0.21 -3.36
CA VAL A 20 9.29 -1.00 -2.63
C VAL A 20 8.11 -1.49 -1.82
N ILE A 21 7.81 -2.79 -1.95
CA ILE A 21 6.84 -3.48 -1.12
C ILE A 21 7.60 -4.07 0.08
N LEU A 22 7.28 -3.55 1.26
CA LEU A 22 7.87 -3.95 2.53
C LEU A 22 7.29 -5.28 3.04
N PRO A 23 7.92 -5.95 4.02
CA PRO A 23 7.45 -7.24 4.53
C PRO A 23 6.06 -7.17 5.19
N ASP A 24 5.67 -6.00 5.68
CA ASP A 24 4.35 -5.69 6.24
C ASP A 24 3.26 -5.47 5.15
N GLY A 25 3.64 -5.55 3.87
CA GLY A 25 2.76 -5.31 2.73
C GLY A 25 2.47 -3.82 2.48
N ALA A 26 3.19 -2.90 3.14
CA ALA A 26 3.13 -1.48 2.81
C ALA A 26 3.97 -1.17 1.57
N VAL A 27 3.46 -0.28 0.71
CA VAL A 27 4.22 0.25 -0.42
C VAL A 27 4.88 1.55 0.00
N ARG A 28 6.21 1.57 -0.05
CA ARG A 28 7.02 2.76 0.21
C ARG A 28 7.60 3.27 -1.11
N ARG A 29 7.77 4.58 -1.20
CA ARG A 29 8.43 5.23 -2.33
C ARG A 29 9.83 5.64 -1.91
N VAL A 30 10.79 5.41 -2.79
CA VAL A 30 12.21 5.68 -2.57
C VAL A 30 12.62 6.81 -3.50
N SER A 31 13.30 7.80 -2.94
CA SER A 31 13.93 8.88 -3.71
C SER A 31 15.17 8.32 -4.42
N LEU A 32 15.37 8.72 -5.67
CA LEU A 32 16.55 8.33 -6.45
C LEU A 32 17.56 9.49 -6.50
N PRO A 33 18.87 9.21 -6.65
CA PRO A 33 19.49 7.88 -6.75
C PRO A 33 19.50 7.15 -5.39
N ALA A 34 19.33 5.84 -5.41
CA ALA A 34 19.37 4.97 -4.25
C ALA A 34 19.77 3.55 -4.69
N THR A 35 20.48 2.82 -3.85
CA THR A 35 20.91 1.44 -4.13
C THR A 35 20.07 0.43 -3.36
N ALA A 36 20.15 -0.85 -3.74
CA ALA A 36 19.50 -1.93 -3.01
C ALA A 36 19.97 -2.00 -1.53
N ALA A 37 21.23 -1.65 -1.26
CA ALA A 37 21.81 -1.62 0.08
C ALA A 37 21.00 -0.73 1.04
N GLU A 38 20.52 0.43 0.58
CA GLU A 38 19.70 1.33 1.41
C GLU A 38 18.41 0.65 1.89
N LEU A 39 17.78 -0.14 1.03
CA LEU A 39 16.58 -0.90 1.37
C LEU A 39 16.87 -2.09 2.28
N MET A 40 18.03 -2.72 2.10
CA MET A 40 18.48 -3.85 2.91
C MET A 40 18.87 -3.40 4.33
N MET A 41 19.42 -2.19 4.49
CA MET A 41 19.73 -1.62 5.81
C MET A 41 18.47 -1.33 6.62
N ASP A 42 17.40 -0.86 5.96
CA ASP A 42 16.11 -0.58 6.61
C ASP A 42 15.38 -1.85 7.09
N ALA A 43 15.59 -2.96 6.39
CA ALA A 43 14.93 -4.24 6.68
C ALA A 43 15.97 -5.38 6.71
N PRO A 44 16.78 -5.48 7.79
CA PRO A 44 17.77 -6.55 7.90
C PRO A 44 17.10 -7.93 7.86
N GLY A 45 17.83 -8.93 7.37
CA GLY A 45 17.31 -10.29 7.19
C GLY A 45 16.35 -10.45 6.01
N HIS A 46 16.15 -9.40 5.22
CA HIS A 46 15.38 -9.43 3.98
C HIS A 46 16.28 -9.05 2.80
N PHE A 47 15.99 -9.64 1.64
CA PHE A 47 16.57 -9.26 0.36
C PHE A 47 15.53 -8.56 -0.51
N VAL A 48 16.01 -7.78 -1.46
CA VAL A 48 15.19 -7.07 -2.44
C VAL A 48 15.19 -7.85 -3.74
N ALA A 49 14.03 -8.01 -4.36
CA ALA A 49 13.87 -8.60 -5.67
C ALA A 49 13.05 -7.69 -6.58
N GLU A 50 13.39 -7.66 -7.86
CA GLU A 50 12.61 -6.94 -8.86
C GLU A 50 11.32 -7.70 -9.21
N THR A 51 10.20 -6.99 -9.29
CA THR A 51 8.90 -7.62 -9.56
C THR A 51 8.49 -7.61 -11.03
N ARG A 52 9.21 -6.91 -11.91
CA ARG A 52 8.87 -6.78 -13.34
C ARG A 52 8.70 -8.12 -14.05
N HIS A 53 9.55 -9.09 -13.70
CA HIS A 53 9.56 -10.44 -14.28
C HIS A 53 9.04 -11.51 -13.32
N ALA A 54 8.50 -11.12 -12.16
CA ALA A 54 8.03 -12.04 -11.14
C ALA A 54 6.75 -12.77 -11.60
N ARG A 55 6.79 -14.11 -11.64
CA ARG A 55 5.64 -14.97 -11.95
C ARG A 55 5.64 -16.17 -11.01
N VAL A 56 4.48 -16.78 -10.79
CA VAL A 56 4.41 -17.99 -9.96
C VAL A 56 5.34 -19.06 -10.55
N GLY A 57 6.21 -19.62 -9.71
CA GLY A 57 7.20 -20.62 -10.10
C GLY A 57 8.57 -20.08 -10.52
N THR A 58 8.73 -18.78 -10.75
CA THR A 58 10.06 -18.18 -11.03
C THR A 58 10.91 -18.24 -9.77
N ARG A 59 12.22 -18.46 -9.92
CA ARG A 59 13.13 -18.38 -8.77
C ARG A 59 13.25 -16.94 -8.33
N LEU A 60 13.23 -16.74 -7.01
CA LEU A 60 13.51 -15.46 -6.39
C LEU A 60 15.01 -15.19 -6.47
N GLU A 61 15.37 -14.12 -7.16
CA GLU A 61 16.73 -13.62 -7.27
C GLU A 61 16.88 -12.36 -6.42
N ALA A 62 17.98 -12.29 -5.68
CA ALA A 62 18.30 -11.13 -4.87
C ALA A 62 19.06 -10.12 -5.73
N LEU A 63 18.62 -8.86 -5.68
CA LEU A 63 19.34 -7.74 -6.25
C LEU A 63 20.66 -7.55 -5.50
N HIS A 64 21.76 -7.28 -6.21
CA HIS A 64 23.03 -6.99 -5.55
C HIS A 64 22.93 -5.71 -4.72
N ALA A 65 23.62 -5.65 -3.58
CA ALA A 65 23.57 -4.49 -2.69
C ALA A 65 23.98 -3.18 -3.39
N ASP A 66 24.93 -3.28 -4.31
CA ASP A 66 25.47 -2.14 -5.07
C ASP A 66 24.69 -1.83 -6.36
N GLU A 67 23.61 -2.56 -6.67
CA GLU A 67 22.76 -2.23 -7.81
C GLU A 67 21.89 -1.01 -7.53
N ASP A 68 21.84 -0.09 -8.49
CA ASP A 68 21.02 1.11 -8.44
C ASP A 68 19.54 0.80 -8.70
N LEU A 69 18.66 1.44 -7.94
CA LEU A 69 17.22 1.34 -8.15
C LEU A 69 16.79 2.22 -9.32
N GLU A 70 15.97 1.68 -10.22
CA GLU A 70 15.48 2.46 -11.35
C GLU A 70 14.12 3.12 -11.10
N MET A 71 13.90 4.23 -11.80
CA MET A 71 12.66 4.98 -11.71
C MET A 71 11.48 4.19 -12.27
N GLY A 72 10.38 4.13 -11.52
CA GLY A 72 9.17 3.43 -11.96
C GLY A 72 9.21 1.91 -11.82
N VAL A 73 10.35 1.33 -11.39
CA VAL A 73 10.41 -0.07 -11.00
C VAL A 73 9.69 -0.28 -9.67
N VAL A 74 9.04 -1.42 -9.53
CA VAL A 74 8.55 -1.92 -8.25
C VAL A 74 9.44 -3.08 -7.81
N TYR A 75 10.01 -2.94 -6.63
CA TYR A 75 10.75 -3.98 -5.94
C TYR A 75 9.93 -4.54 -4.78
N ALA A 76 10.22 -5.76 -4.38
CA ALA A 76 9.61 -6.41 -3.23
C ALA A 76 10.67 -7.00 -2.31
N THR A 77 10.38 -6.99 -1.01
CA THR A 77 11.25 -7.55 0.02
C THR A 77 10.81 -8.95 0.39
N PHE A 78 11.77 -9.86 0.51
CA PHE A 78 11.55 -11.26 0.89
C PHE A 78 12.55 -11.66 1.96
N PRO A 79 12.21 -12.59 2.87
CA PRO A 79 13.14 -13.04 3.91
C PRO A 79 14.31 -13.83 3.30
N MET A 80 15.51 -13.67 3.87
CA MET A 80 16.77 -14.20 3.31
C MET A 80 16.77 -15.72 3.10
N ASN A 81 16.02 -16.47 3.91
CA ASN A 81 15.85 -17.92 3.78
C ASN A 81 15.10 -18.36 2.51
N ARG A 82 14.58 -17.42 1.71
CA ARG A 82 13.84 -17.69 0.47
C ARG A 82 14.60 -17.38 -0.81
N ILE A 83 15.87 -16.99 -0.72
CA ILE A 83 16.71 -16.80 -1.91
C ILE A 83 16.77 -18.10 -2.71
N GLY A 84 16.57 -18.01 -4.03
CA GLY A 84 16.59 -19.17 -4.94
C GLY A 84 15.36 -20.08 -4.85
N THR A 85 14.42 -19.81 -3.94
CA THR A 85 13.14 -20.54 -3.88
C THR A 85 12.19 -20.08 -4.97
N LYS A 86 11.23 -20.92 -5.34
CA LYS A 86 10.19 -20.54 -6.30
C LYS A 86 9.21 -19.57 -5.66
N LEU A 87 8.82 -18.55 -6.41
CA LEU A 87 7.77 -17.61 -6.03
C LEU A 87 6.43 -18.35 -5.96
N ALA A 88 5.78 -18.33 -4.80
CA ALA A 88 4.52 -19.03 -4.59
C ALA A 88 3.33 -18.16 -5.03
N ALA A 89 2.18 -18.78 -5.31
CA ALA A 89 0.94 -18.06 -5.60
C ALA A 89 0.54 -17.11 -4.45
N ALA A 90 0.80 -17.51 -3.20
CA ALA A 90 0.58 -16.67 -2.03
C ALA A 90 1.44 -15.39 -2.02
N ASP A 91 2.67 -15.45 -2.54
CA ASP A 91 3.53 -14.26 -2.67
C ASP A 91 2.94 -13.29 -3.68
N MET A 92 2.55 -13.79 -4.86
CA MET A 92 1.90 -12.98 -5.89
C MET A 92 0.60 -12.34 -5.39
N ALA A 93 -0.19 -13.07 -4.60
CA ALA A 93 -1.39 -12.52 -3.97
C ALA A 93 -1.06 -11.37 -3.01
N ARG A 94 0.02 -11.48 -2.23
CA ARG A 94 0.51 -10.38 -1.36
C ARG A 94 0.94 -9.16 -2.16
N LEU A 95 1.67 -9.36 -3.26
CA LEU A 95 2.09 -8.26 -4.14
C LEU A 95 0.87 -7.55 -4.76
N ALA A 96 -0.11 -8.30 -5.24
CA ALA A 96 -1.35 -7.76 -5.79
C ALA A 96 -2.20 -7.01 -4.74
N ALA A 97 -2.28 -7.53 -3.51
CA ALA A 97 -2.96 -6.85 -2.41
C ALA A 97 -2.28 -5.51 -2.06
N ALA A 98 -0.95 -5.47 -2.03
CA ALA A 98 -0.18 -4.25 -1.80
C ALA A 98 -0.45 -3.21 -2.91
N ALA A 99 -0.45 -3.63 -4.17
CA ALA A 99 -0.78 -2.76 -5.31
C ALA A 99 -2.21 -2.20 -5.21
N THR A 100 -3.20 -3.04 -4.87
CA THR A 100 -4.60 -2.63 -4.71
C THR A 100 -4.76 -1.62 -3.57
N ARG A 101 -4.08 -1.84 -2.45
CA ARG A 101 -4.08 -0.92 -1.30
C ARG A 101 -3.48 0.44 -1.67
N GLU A 102 -2.40 0.45 -2.44
CA GLU A 102 -1.75 1.69 -2.89
C GLU A 102 -2.59 2.45 -3.92
N ALA A 103 -3.29 1.74 -4.82
CA ALA A 103 -4.23 2.34 -5.76
C ALA A 103 -5.39 3.03 -5.02
N ARG A 104 -5.97 2.36 -4.02
CA ARG A 104 -7.03 2.93 -3.16
C ARG A 104 -6.56 4.16 -2.38
N ARG A 105 -5.33 4.13 -1.85
CA ARG A 105 -4.73 5.31 -1.19
C ARG A 105 -4.59 6.48 -2.15
N SER A 106 -4.09 6.22 -3.35
CA SER A 106 -3.92 7.26 -4.37
C SER A 106 -5.26 7.87 -4.80
N ALA A 107 -6.31 7.04 -4.98
CA ALA A 107 -7.66 7.52 -5.27
C ALA A 107 -8.28 8.34 -4.13
N LYS A 108 -8.00 7.98 -2.87
CA LYS A 108 -8.47 8.74 -1.71
C LYS A 108 -7.84 10.13 -1.66
N VAL A 109 -6.56 10.25 -2.00
CA VAL A 109 -5.86 11.55 -2.04
C VAL A 109 -6.37 12.43 -3.17
N SER A 110 -6.71 11.87 -4.34
CA SER A 110 -7.36 12.65 -5.42
C SER A 110 -8.82 13.03 -5.09
N SER A 111 -9.50 12.26 -4.25
CA SER A 111 -10.89 12.54 -3.82
C SER A 111 -11.03 13.61 -2.72
N VAL A 112 -9.93 14.19 -2.21
CA VAL A 112 -10.01 15.37 -1.33
C VAL A 112 -10.52 16.61 -2.09
N GLY A 113 -10.59 16.54 -3.42
CA GLY A 113 -11.33 17.49 -4.28
C GLY A 113 -12.63 16.95 -4.89
N ALA A 114 -13.07 15.72 -4.60
CA ALA A 114 -14.30 15.17 -5.17
C ALA A 114 -14.89 14.10 -4.27
N ALA A 115 -16.00 14.46 -3.62
CA ALA A 115 -16.84 13.53 -2.88
C ALA A 115 -17.33 12.38 -3.78
N ALA A 116 -17.36 11.19 -3.18
CA ALA A 116 -18.14 10.00 -3.57
C ALA A 116 -17.97 9.47 -5.02
N ALA A 117 -17.24 8.36 -5.16
CA ALA A 117 -17.56 7.35 -6.17
C ALA A 117 -17.22 5.96 -5.64
N THR A 118 -18.23 5.11 -5.65
CA THR A 118 -18.23 3.67 -5.39
C THR A 118 -17.57 2.89 -6.52
N ALA A 119 -17.15 1.66 -6.19
CA ALA A 119 -16.74 0.57 -7.10
C ALA A 119 -15.44 0.82 -7.90
N ALA A 120 -14.66 -0.15 -8.35
CA ALA A 120 -14.82 -1.58 -8.52
C ALA A 120 -13.43 -2.24 -8.43
N ALA A 121 -13.38 -3.54 -8.13
CA ALA A 121 -12.17 -4.34 -8.30
C ALA A 121 -11.81 -4.44 -9.80
N PRO A 122 -10.52 -4.35 -10.20
CA PRO A 122 -10.13 -4.73 -11.54
C PRO A 122 -9.78 -6.23 -11.56
N GLU A 123 -10.59 -7.02 -12.26
CA GLU A 123 -10.15 -8.30 -12.80
C GLU A 123 -9.08 -8.07 -13.88
N PRO A 124 -7.96 -8.81 -13.89
CA PRO A 124 -7.02 -8.75 -15.01
C PRO A 124 -7.41 -9.79 -16.06
N ALA A 125 -8.11 -9.33 -17.11
CA ALA A 125 -8.17 -10.05 -18.38
C ALA A 125 -6.85 -9.84 -19.13
N VAL A 126 -6.05 -10.90 -19.23
CA VAL A 126 -4.97 -11.02 -20.23
C VAL A 126 -5.61 -11.35 -21.57
N THR A 127 -5.33 -10.48 -22.54
CA THR A 127 -5.75 -10.53 -23.94
C THR A 127 -5.13 -11.74 -24.65
N PHE A 128 -5.98 -12.66 -25.08
CA PHE A 128 -5.77 -13.47 -26.28
C PHE A 128 -6.37 -12.72 -27.47
N VAL A 129 -5.63 -12.61 -28.59
CA VAL A 129 -6.13 -12.09 -29.88
C VAL A 129 -6.44 -13.31 -30.76
N PRO A 130 -7.61 -13.38 -31.42
CA PRO A 130 -7.62 -13.06 -32.84
C PRO A 130 -8.82 -12.21 -33.32
N ALA A 131 -8.49 -11.39 -34.32
CA ALA A 131 -9.25 -10.90 -35.47
C ALA A 131 -10.79 -11.03 -35.55
N ALA A 132 -11.38 -9.92 -36.03
CA ALA A 132 -12.56 -9.75 -36.90
C ALA A 132 -13.75 -8.95 -36.30
N GLU A 133 -13.92 -7.78 -36.92
CA GLU A 133 -15.16 -7.03 -37.24
C GLU A 133 -16.12 -6.43 -36.18
N GLU A 134 -16.35 -5.13 -36.42
CA GLU A 134 -17.58 -4.33 -36.32
C GLU A 134 -18.33 -4.11 -34.98
N ALA A 135 -18.54 -2.82 -34.66
CA ALA A 135 -19.45 -2.27 -33.64
C ALA A 135 -20.94 -2.51 -34.01
N PRO A 136 -21.99 -2.26 -33.16
CA PRO A 136 -22.05 -1.34 -32.02
C PRO A 136 -22.82 -1.81 -30.74
N SER A 137 -22.70 -1.02 -29.68
CA SER A 137 -23.29 -1.18 -28.34
C SER A 137 -24.82 -1.21 -28.25
N PRO A 138 -25.39 -1.80 -27.19
CA PRO A 138 -26.51 -1.17 -26.48
C PRO A 138 -26.24 -1.00 -24.97
N ARG A 139 -26.58 0.19 -24.47
CA ARG A 139 -26.52 0.62 -23.06
C ARG A 139 -27.67 -0.01 -22.28
N ALA A 140 -27.39 -0.88 -21.30
CA ALA A 140 -28.39 -1.35 -20.35
C ALA A 140 -28.45 -0.39 -19.14
N ARG A 141 -29.60 0.25 -18.95
CA ARG A 141 -29.96 1.05 -17.76
C ARG A 141 -30.18 0.08 -16.59
N LEU A 142 -29.47 0.28 -15.48
CA LEU A 142 -29.67 -0.43 -14.21
C LEU A 142 -30.31 0.56 -13.24
N ASP A 143 -31.63 0.65 -13.31
CA ASP A 143 -32.46 1.31 -12.29
C ASP A 143 -33.64 0.37 -12.08
N GLU A 144 -33.55 -0.52 -11.09
CA GLU A 144 -34.68 -1.06 -10.31
C GLU A 144 -34.21 -2.02 -9.21
N MET A 145 -34.82 -1.87 -8.03
CA MET A 145 -34.75 -2.73 -6.83
C MET A 145 -33.49 -2.60 -5.94
N VAL A 146 -33.39 -1.49 -5.20
CA VAL A 146 -32.71 -1.52 -3.90
C VAL A 146 -33.71 -2.05 -2.89
N ASP A 147 -33.51 -3.28 -2.41
CA ASP A 147 -34.37 -3.89 -1.41
C ASP A 147 -34.43 -3.03 -0.13
N ASP A 148 -35.63 -2.77 0.40
CA ASP A 148 -35.87 -1.98 1.62
C ASP A 148 -35.04 -2.49 2.84
N ALA A 149 -34.67 -3.78 2.81
CA ALA A 149 -33.79 -4.40 3.80
C ALA A 149 -32.37 -3.79 3.80
N VAL A 150 -31.80 -3.52 2.62
CA VAL A 150 -30.47 -2.92 2.48
C VAL A 150 -30.48 -1.46 2.94
N ALA A 151 -31.58 -0.75 2.68
CA ALA A 151 -31.76 0.62 3.18
C ALA A 151 -31.82 0.67 4.72
N ALA A 152 -32.54 -0.28 5.33
CA ALA A 152 -32.62 -0.41 6.79
C ALA A 152 -31.26 -0.73 7.44
N GLU A 153 -30.46 -1.62 6.82
CA GLU A 153 -29.11 -1.92 7.31
C GLU A 153 -28.18 -0.70 7.24
N ILE A 154 -28.27 0.07 6.16
CA ILE A 154 -27.49 1.30 5.98
C ILE A 154 -27.84 2.33 7.06
N ASP A 155 -29.11 2.48 7.45
CA ASP A 155 -29.52 3.44 8.48
C ASP A 155 -29.11 2.99 9.90
N VAL A 156 -29.16 1.70 10.21
CA VAL A 156 -28.62 1.15 11.46
C VAL A 156 -27.10 1.40 11.54
N LEU A 157 -26.38 1.22 10.43
CA LEU A 157 -24.95 1.51 10.34
C LEU A 157 -24.63 2.99 10.57
N LYS A 158 -25.42 3.91 9.99
CA LYS A 158 -25.27 5.37 10.22
C LYS A 158 -25.49 5.73 11.69
N HIS A 159 -26.50 5.13 12.33
CA HIS A 159 -26.80 5.39 13.74
C HIS A 159 -25.71 4.88 14.69
N ARG A 160 -25.02 3.78 14.34
CA ARG A 160 -23.86 3.29 15.11
C ARG A 160 -22.63 4.19 14.97
N LEU A 161 -22.44 4.80 13.80
CA LEU A 161 -21.32 5.71 13.54
C LEU A 161 -21.52 7.09 14.19
N SER A 162 -22.76 7.53 14.39
CA SER A 162 -23.05 8.80 15.08
C SER A 162 -22.80 8.70 16.59
N SER A 163 -23.06 7.55 17.22
CA SER A 163 -22.83 7.35 18.66
C SER A 163 -21.36 7.22 19.07
N ALA A 164 -20.42 7.08 18.12
CA ALA A 164 -19.01 6.81 18.42
C ALA A 164 -18.12 8.07 18.59
N ARG A 165 -18.67 9.28 18.49
CA ARG A 165 -17.87 10.52 18.33
C ARG A 165 -17.42 11.23 19.61
N SER A 166 -17.73 10.74 20.81
CA SER A 166 -17.47 11.51 22.04
C SER A 166 -16.39 10.96 22.99
N ARG A 167 -15.71 9.86 22.67
CA ARG A 167 -14.60 9.38 23.52
C ARG A 167 -13.31 10.13 23.22
N ARG A 168 -13.18 11.35 23.74
CA ARG A 168 -11.88 11.99 23.93
C ARG A 168 -11.28 11.46 25.23
N PRO A 169 -10.22 10.64 25.22
CA PRO A 169 -9.50 10.32 26.45
C PRO A 169 -8.93 11.63 26.99
N ASN A 170 -9.29 11.98 28.23
CA ASN A 170 -8.69 13.12 28.91
C ASN A 170 -7.31 12.65 29.39
N LEU A 171 -6.25 13.17 28.78
CA LEU A 171 -4.89 12.90 29.22
C LEU A 171 -4.61 13.81 30.41
N GLU A 172 -4.58 13.24 31.62
CA GLU A 172 -4.12 13.97 32.79
C GLU A 172 -2.61 14.26 32.66
N THR A 173 -2.20 15.47 33.00
CA THR A 173 -0.80 15.88 33.00
C THR A 173 -0.05 15.08 34.08
N ILE A 174 0.94 14.31 33.67
CA ILE A 174 1.78 13.53 34.58
C ILE A 174 2.72 14.52 35.29
N HIS A 175 2.66 14.60 36.62
CA HIS A 175 3.61 15.36 37.42
C HIS A 175 4.83 14.48 37.73
N GLU A 176 6.00 14.89 37.24
CA GLU A 176 7.26 14.21 37.53
C GLU A 176 7.75 14.60 38.93
N GLU A 177 7.69 13.68 39.89
CA GLU A 177 8.36 13.85 41.18
C GLU A 177 9.86 13.58 41.00
N ASN A 178 10.65 14.63 41.21
CA ASN A 178 12.11 14.58 41.08
C ASN A 178 12.69 13.87 42.30
N HIS A 179 12.91 12.55 42.20
CA HIS A 179 13.56 11.76 43.26
C HIS A 179 15.06 12.07 43.34
N LEU A 180 15.40 13.28 43.78
CA LEU A 180 16.74 13.58 44.31
C LEU A 180 16.82 13.02 45.73
N LEU A 181 16.98 11.71 45.84
CA LEU A 181 17.42 11.10 47.09
C LEU A 181 18.92 11.34 47.25
N CYS A 182 19.23 12.21 48.21
CA CYS A 182 20.53 12.40 48.86
C CYS A 182 21.34 11.10 48.91
N ARG A 183 22.46 11.05 48.18
CA ARG A 183 23.60 10.25 48.63
C ARG A 183 24.43 11.12 49.57
N ARG A 184 24.41 10.71 50.84
CA ARG A 184 25.27 11.23 51.90
C ARG A 184 26.64 10.56 51.81
#